data_AF-A0A955M0B1-F1
#
_entry.id   AF-A0A955M0B1-F1
#
_cell.length_a   1.000
_cell.length_b   1.000
_cell.length_c   1.000
_cell.angle_alpha   90.00
_cell.angle_beta   90.00
_cell.angle_gamma   90.00
#
_symmetry.space_group_name_H-M   'P 1'
#
loop_
_entity.id
_entity.type
_entity.pdbx_description
1 polymer ?
#
loop_
_entity_poly.entity_id
_entity_poly.type
_entity_poly.pdbx_seq_one_letter_code
_entity_poly.pdbx_strand_id
1 'polypeptide(L)'
;MLTNLTIKNFGLIDQLSLEFDDHLNILTGETGAGKSIVIGALRVALGDRISTSQIRDPENPCIIEAAFFLNDELRQLSIFQELCPEDDPNIIIQRVSRTNGRNSIKVNGQMVTVSQLKEIGNHLMDFHGPHDHQMLLATESHIQILDRLVAFGSLRNEYDKGYNEYTKIRQQLNELRDLSSSRDREIDLLSHQVKELEQVSLQDEEYQSLKEQQTKLTNAERLFECTNQLQEFLENSENSASELLRKAFGPMKTL
;
A
#
# COMPACT_ATOMS: atom_id res chain seq x y z
N MET A 1 -23.64 -2.11 27.91
CA MET A 1 -24.18 -3.35 28.51
C MET A 1 -24.80 -4.21 27.42
N LEU A 2 -24.56 -5.52 27.40
CA LEU A 2 -25.24 -6.45 26.49
C LEU A 2 -26.68 -6.67 26.98
N THR A 3 -27.68 -6.47 26.12
CA THR A 3 -29.10 -6.67 26.44
C THR A 3 -29.68 -7.91 25.79
N ASN A 4 -29.31 -8.19 24.53
CA ASN A 4 -29.85 -9.32 23.77
C ASN A 4 -28.77 -9.97 22.91
N LEU A 5 -28.88 -11.29 22.76
CA LEU A 5 -28.08 -12.10 21.85
C LEU A 5 -28.99 -13.07 21.09
N THR A 6 -29.03 -12.92 19.77
CA THR A 6 -29.71 -13.86 18.87
C THR A 6 -28.68 -14.60 18.04
N ILE A 7 -28.79 -15.93 18.01
CA ILE A 7 -27.90 -16.82 17.27
C ILE A 7 -28.76 -17.70 16.39
N LYS A 8 -28.42 -17.80 15.11
CA LYS A 8 -28.97 -18.76 14.16
C LYS A 8 -27.85 -19.49 13.44
N ASN A 9 -28.02 -20.80 13.30
CA ASN A 9 -27.18 -21.67 12.49
C ASN A 9 -25.68 -21.64 12.86
N PHE A 10 -25.35 -21.77 14.16
CA PHE A 10 -23.99 -21.69 14.69
C PHE A 10 -23.67 -22.84 15.65
N GLY A 11 -22.64 -23.63 15.34
CA GLY A 11 -22.22 -24.78 16.13
C GLY A 11 -23.36 -25.79 16.33
N LEU A 12 -23.75 -26.04 17.57
CA LEU A 12 -24.89 -26.91 17.90
C LEU A 12 -26.22 -26.15 18.01
N ILE A 13 -26.24 -24.83 17.79
CA ILE A 13 -27.43 -23.99 17.90
C ILE A 13 -28.10 -23.87 16.52
N ASP A 14 -29.35 -24.30 16.44
CA ASP A 14 -30.23 -24.00 15.31
C ASP A 14 -30.75 -22.55 15.41
N GLN A 15 -31.46 -22.25 16.50
CA GLN A 15 -31.86 -20.91 16.88
C GLN A 15 -31.83 -20.73 18.39
N LEU A 16 -31.30 -19.61 18.86
CA LEU A 16 -31.27 -19.20 20.25
C LEU A 16 -31.49 -17.68 20.35
N SER A 17 -32.30 -17.25 21.31
CA SER A 17 -32.44 -15.85 21.69
C SER A 17 -32.29 -15.77 23.20
N LEU A 18 -31.36 -14.94 23.66
CA LEU A 18 -31.11 -14.69 25.07
C LEU A 18 -31.31 -13.21 25.36
N GLU A 19 -31.98 -12.93 26.47
CA GLU A 19 -32.07 -11.60 27.07
C GLU A 19 -31.20 -11.60 28.33
N PHE A 20 -30.40 -10.56 28.49
CA PHE A 20 -29.49 -10.39 29.62
C PHE A 20 -30.05 -9.30 30.52
N ASP A 21 -30.03 -9.58 31.82
CA ASP A 21 -30.41 -8.60 32.83
C ASP A 21 -29.20 -7.72 33.18
N ASP A 22 -29.46 -6.61 33.84
CA ASP A 22 -28.43 -5.73 34.37
C ASP A 22 -27.59 -6.51 35.41
N HIS A 23 -26.29 -6.25 35.46
CA HIS A 23 -25.34 -6.83 36.42
C HIS A 23 -24.93 -8.29 36.14
N LEU A 24 -25.31 -9.25 37.00
CA LEU A 24 -24.72 -10.58 37.05
C LEU A 24 -25.60 -11.62 36.35
N ASN A 25 -25.14 -12.08 35.19
CA ASN A 25 -25.78 -13.15 34.44
C ASN A 25 -24.97 -14.45 34.60
N ILE A 26 -25.57 -15.51 35.13
CA ILE A 26 -24.91 -16.80 35.35
C ILE A 26 -25.49 -17.85 34.39
N LEU A 27 -24.65 -18.34 33.48
CA LEU A 27 -24.99 -19.42 32.56
C LEU A 27 -24.51 -20.77 33.13
N THR A 28 -25.45 -21.65 33.48
CA THR A 28 -25.19 -23.01 33.97
C THR A 28 -25.70 -24.06 32.99
N GLY A 29 -25.18 -25.29 33.06
CA GLY A 29 -25.64 -26.41 32.24
C GLY A 29 -24.94 -27.72 32.62
N GLU A 30 -25.40 -28.83 32.05
CA GLU A 30 -24.87 -30.18 32.32
C GLU A 30 -23.48 -30.40 31.71
N THR A 31 -23.25 -29.83 30.51
CA THR A 31 -21.94 -29.86 29.83
C THR A 31 -21.46 -28.45 29.52
N GLY A 32 -20.15 -28.23 29.60
CA GLY A 32 -19.53 -26.94 29.27
C GLY A 32 -19.64 -26.52 27.79
N ALA A 33 -20.13 -27.41 26.92
CA ALA A 33 -20.24 -27.17 25.49
C ALA A 33 -21.22 -26.04 25.15
N GLY A 34 -22.40 -26.00 25.80
CA GLY A 34 -23.41 -24.96 25.53
C GLY A 34 -22.91 -23.56 25.87
N LYS A 35 -22.28 -23.40 27.03
CA LYS A 35 -21.65 -22.14 27.46
C LYS A 35 -20.57 -21.70 26.47
N SER A 36 -19.67 -22.61 26.09
CA SER A 36 -18.59 -22.29 25.14
C SER A 36 -19.11 -21.88 23.77
N ILE A 37 -20.21 -22.47 23.29
CA ILE A 37 -20.83 -22.06 22.01
C ILE A 37 -21.41 -20.65 22.10
N VAL A 38 -22.13 -20.32 23.18
CA VAL A 38 -22.67 -18.96 23.38
C VAL A 38 -21.55 -17.91 23.46
N ILE A 39 -20.49 -18.19 24.23
CA ILE A 39 -19.32 -17.32 24.32
C ILE A 39 -18.61 -17.21 22.97
N GLY A 40 -18.48 -18.30 22.22
CA GLY A 40 -17.92 -18.31 20.88
C GLY A 40 -18.74 -17.45 19.90
N ALA A 41 -20.07 -17.48 19.99
CA ALA A 41 -20.93 -16.63 19.17
C ALA A 41 -20.77 -15.14 19.52
N LEU A 42 -20.68 -14.80 20.81
CA LEU A 42 -20.42 -13.41 21.25
C LEU A 42 -19.08 -12.89 20.74
N ARG A 43 -18.03 -13.70 20.80
CA ARG A 43 -16.71 -13.34 20.23
C ARG A 43 -16.80 -13.05 18.74
N VAL A 44 -17.50 -13.90 18.00
CA VAL A 44 -17.74 -13.68 16.57
C VAL A 44 -18.58 -12.42 16.34
N ALA A 45 -19.58 -12.13 17.17
CA ALA A 45 -20.31 -10.86 17.10
C ALA A 45 -19.39 -9.65 17.29
N LEU A 46 -18.33 -9.78 18.10
CA LEU A 46 -17.44 -8.68 18.50
C LEU A 46 -16.10 -8.62 17.75
N GLY A 47 -15.95 -9.33 16.64
CA GLY A 47 -14.80 -9.17 15.74
C GLY A 47 -13.93 -10.41 15.52
N ASP A 48 -14.16 -11.51 16.23
CA ASP A 48 -13.38 -12.74 16.02
C ASP A 48 -13.71 -13.39 14.68
N ARG A 49 -12.75 -14.14 14.12
CA ARG A 49 -12.98 -14.87 12.87
C ARG A 49 -13.93 -16.03 13.12
N ILE A 50 -14.85 -16.22 12.18
CA ILE A 50 -15.72 -17.40 12.13
C ILE A 50 -15.12 -18.41 11.14
N SER A 51 -14.98 -19.65 11.58
CA SER A 51 -14.64 -20.77 10.70
C SER A 51 -15.89 -21.33 10.03
N THR A 52 -15.79 -21.80 8.79
CA THR A 52 -16.90 -22.48 8.11
C THR A 52 -17.34 -23.74 8.85
N SER A 53 -16.44 -24.40 9.59
CA SER A 53 -16.76 -25.54 10.46
C SER A 53 -17.67 -25.19 11.65
N GLN A 54 -17.83 -23.91 11.97
CA GLN A 54 -18.74 -23.44 13.01
C GLN A 54 -20.14 -23.11 12.46
N ILE A 55 -20.34 -23.17 11.15
CA ILE A 55 -21.68 -23.05 10.56
C ILE A 55 -22.32 -24.43 10.61
N ARG A 56 -23.49 -24.54 11.25
CA ARG A 56 -24.15 -25.83 11.50
C ARG A 56 -24.67 -26.46 10.20
N ASP A 57 -25.42 -25.69 9.42
CA ASP A 57 -26.00 -26.05 8.15
C ASP A 57 -25.32 -25.24 7.02
N PRO A 58 -24.57 -25.89 6.12
CA PRO A 58 -23.88 -25.24 5.02
C PRO A 58 -24.78 -24.52 4.02
N GLU A 59 -26.06 -24.91 3.91
CA GLU A 59 -27.01 -24.36 2.95
C GLU A 59 -27.63 -23.04 3.42
N ASN A 60 -27.65 -22.83 4.74
CA ASN A 60 -28.25 -21.66 5.37
C ASN A 60 -27.18 -20.66 5.86
N PRO A 61 -27.48 -19.35 5.89
CA PRO A 61 -26.58 -18.37 6.50
C PRO A 61 -26.51 -18.55 8.02
N CYS A 62 -25.33 -18.40 8.62
CA CYS A 62 -25.18 -18.17 10.05
C CYS A 62 -25.42 -16.70 10.36
N ILE A 63 -26.28 -16.41 11.34
CA ILE A 63 -26.63 -15.04 11.74
C ILE A 63 -26.39 -14.93 13.24
N ILE A 64 -25.61 -13.94 13.64
CA ILE A 64 -25.39 -13.60 15.05
C ILE A 64 -25.67 -12.12 15.21
N GLU A 65 -26.58 -11.80 16.12
CA GLU A 65 -27.02 -10.46 16.46
C GLU A 65 -26.82 -10.20 17.93
N ALA A 66 -26.15 -9.10 18.28
CA ALA A 66 -25.93 -8.67 19.65
C ALA A 66 -26.34 -7.21 19.81
N ALA A 67 -27.20 -6.94 20.79
CA ALA A 67 -27.67 -5.60 21.12
C ALA A 67 -27.02 -5.13 22.42
N PHE A 68 -26.53 -3.90 22.43
CA PHE A 68 -25.94 -3.28 23.59
C PHE A 68 -26.54 -1.91 23.86
N PHE A 69 -26.68 -1.57 25.13
CA PHE A 69 -26.94 -0.23 25.63
C PHE A 69 -25.62 0.50 25.92
N LEU A 70 -25.39 1.67 25.33
CA LEU A 70 -24.18 2.47 25.55
C LEU A 70 -24.38 3.47 26.70
N ASN A 71 -23.38 3.59 27.57
CA ASN A 71 -23.33 4.67 28.56
C ASN A 71 -22.81 5.97 27.94
N ASP A 72 -22.97 7.09 28.64
CA ASP A 72 -22.60 8.42 28.12
C ASP A 72 -21.12 8.54 27.77
N GLU A 73 -20.23 7.87 28.50
CA GLU A 73 -18.78 7.87 28.22
C GLU A 73 -18.47 7.20 26.87
N LEU A 74 -19.04 6.03 26.60
CA LEU A 74 -18.84 5.33 25.32
C LEU A 74 -19.46 6.11 24.16
N ARG A 75 -20.60 6.77 24.38
CA ARG A 75 -21.27 7.60 23.35
C ARG A 75 -20.44 8.80 22.91
N GLN A 76 -19.50 9.26 23.73
CA GLN A 76 -18.62 10.38 23.39
C GLN A 76 -17.43 9.98 22.51
N LEU A 77 -17.16 8.68 22.35
CA LEU A 77 -16.08 8.24 21.46
C LEU A 77 -16.51 8.40 20.01
N SER A 78 -15.59 8.90 19.17
CA SER A 78 -15.83 9.18 17.75
C SER A 78 -16.39 7.99 16.98
N ILE A 79 -15.91 6.77 17.27
CA ILE A 79 -16.36 5.55 16.61
C ILE A 79 -17.85 5.26 16.83
N PHE A 80 -18.40 5.61 17.99
CA PHE A 80 -19.82 5.42 18.29
C PHE A 80 -20.67 6.58 17.77
N GLN A 81 -20.14 7.80 17.70
CA GLN A 81 -20.84 8.96 17.13
C GLN A 81 -21.13 8.79 15.63
N GLU A 82 -20.25 8.13 14.88
CA GLU A 82 -20.47 7.86 13.46
C GLU A 82 -21.52 6.76 13.21
N LEU A 83 -21.66 5.83 14.15
CA LEU A 83 -22.46 4.60 14.00
C LEU A 83 -23.80 4.64 14.74
N CYS A 84 -23.98 5.53 15.71
CA CYS A 84 -25.18 5.63 16.53
C CYS A 84 -25.94 6.94 16.24
N PRO A 85 -27.27 6.89 16.08
CA PRO A 85 -28.09 8.10 16.07
C PRO A 85 -27.97 8.88 17.39
N GLU A 86 -28.08 10.21 17.35
CA GLU A 86 -28.00 11.05 18.57
C GLU A 86 -29.10 10.72 19.61
N ASP A 87 -30.23 10.18 19.18
CA ASP A 87 -31.40 9.92 20.03
C ASP A 87 -31.51 8.47 20.53
N ASP A 88 -30.68 7.54 20.04
CA ASP A 88 -30.75 6.13 20.42
C ASP A 88 -29.42 5.67 21.05
N PRO A 89 -29.39 5.36 22.36
CA PRO A 89 -28.20 4.84 23.02
C PRO A 89 -27.91 3.37 22.69
N ASN A 90 -28.74 2.72 21.86
CA ASN A 90 -28.56 1.32 21.52
C ASN A 90 -27.66 1.13 20.29
N ILE A 91 -26.83 0.10 20.37
CA ILE A 91 -26.04 -0.39 19.25
C ILE A 91 -26.41 -1.84 18.98
N ILE A 92 -26.81 -2.12 17.75
CA ILE A 92 -27.16 -3.44 17.26
C ILE A 92 -26.11 -3.87 16.26
N ILE A 93 -25.39 -4.93 16.62
CA ILE A 93 -24.40 -5.56 15.78
C ILE A 93 -25.03 -6.80 15.15
N GLN A 94 -25.01 -6.86 13.82
CA GLN A 94 -25.49 -8.02 13.05
C GLN A 94 -24.36 -8.56 12.18
N ARG A 95 -24.08 -9.85 12.31
CA ARG A 95 -23.11 -10.56 11.49
C ARG A 95 -23.78 -11.70 10.75
N VAL A 96 -23.65 -11.70 9.43
CA VAL A 96 -24.15 -12.75 8.55
C VAL A 96 -22.97 -13.42 7.87
N SER A 97 -22.83 -14.73 8.04
CA SER A 97 -21.72 -15.51 7.48
C SER A 97 -22.23 -16.69 6.67
N ARG A 98 -21.56 -17.01 5.57
CA ARG A 98 -21.93 -18.12 4.66
C ARG A 98 -20.70 -18.96 4.32
N THR A 99 -20.93 -20.23 4.03
CA THR A 99 -19.89 -21.19 3.63
C THR A 99 -19.18 -20.83 2.32
N ASN A 100 -19.83 -20.07 1.44
CA ASN A 100 -19.27 -19.54 0.20
C ASN A 100 -18.37 -18.30 0.38
N GLY A 101 -18.05 -17.92 1.63
CA GLY A 101 -17.17 -16.80 1.95
C GLY A 101 -17.83 -15.42 1.92
N ARG A 102 -19.13 -15.32 1.59
CA ARG A 102 -19.87 -14.07 1.67
C ARG A 102 -20.23 -13.77 3.13
N ASN A 103 -19.46 -12.87 3.73
CA ASN A 103 -19.68 -12.36 5.08
C ASN A 103 -20.10 -10.88 5.01
N SER A 104 -21.08 -10.50 5.83
CA SER A 104 -21.56 -9.14 5.99
C SER A 104 -21.63 -8.81 7.47
N ILE A 105 -21.14 -7.62 7.81
CA ILE A 105 -21.17 -7.09 9.17
C ILE A 105 -21.90 -5.75 9.08
N LYS A 106 -22.90 -5.58 9.94
CA LYS A 106 -23.64 -4.34 10.08
C LYS A 106 -23.66 -3.90 11.53
N VAL A 107 -23.54 -2.60 11.74
CA VAL A 107 -23.73 -1.94 13.04
C VAL A 107 -24.78 -0.86 12.84
N ASN A 108 -25.91 -0.94 13.54
CA ASN A 108 -27.08 -0.06 13.35
C ASN A 108 -27.48 0.11 11.87
N GLY A 109 -27.40 -0.98 11.11
CA GLY A 109 -27.73 -1.02 9.68
C GLY A 109 -26.62 -0.55 8.72
N GLN A 110 -25.55 0.08 9.22
CA GLN A 110 -24.41 0.51 8.41
C GLN A 110 -23.39 -0.61 8.25
N MET A 111 -22.82 -0.75 7.05
CA MET A 111 -21.80 -1.77 6.76
C MET A 111 -20.44 -1.35 7.35
N VAL A 112 -19.81 -2.24 8.11
CA VAL A 112 -18.49 -2.00 8.71
C VAL A 112 -17.50 -3.11 8.38
N THR A 113 -16.21 -2.82 8.48
CA THR A 113 -15.15 -3.82 8.32
C THR A 113 -14.97 -4.67 9.58
N VAL A 114 -14.32 -5.83 9.45
CA VAL A 114 -13.93 -6.67 10.60
C VAL A 114 -13.01 -5.91 11.56
N SER A 115 -12.14 -5.04 11.03
CA SER A 115 -11.22 -4.24 11.85
C SER A 115 -11.97 -3.24 12.72
N GLN A 116 -12.91 -2.49 12.13
CA GLN A 116 -13.78 -1.57 12.87
C GLN A 116 -14.64 -2.33 13.89
N LEU A 117 -15.18 -3.49 13.53
CA LEU A 117 -15.95 -4.31 14.46
C LEU A 117 -15.13 -4.75 15.67
N LYS A 118 -13.86 -5.12 15.46
CA LYS A 118 -12.95 -5.51 16.55
C LYS A 118 -12.64 -4.33 17.47
N GLU A 119 -12.45 -3.13 16.92
CA GLU A 119 -12.25 -1.91 17.69
C GLU A 119 -13.48 -1.60 18.56
N ILE A 120 -14.68 -1.66 17.97
CA ILE A 120 -15.94 -1.52 18.70
C ILE A 120 -16.06 -2.60 19.79
N GLY A 121 -15.78 -3.85 19.46
CA GLY A 121 -15.88 -4.98 20.36
C GLY A 121 -15.02 -4.84 21.62
N ASN A 122 -13.79 -4.34 21.46
CA ASN A 122 -12.87 -4.07 22.56
C ASN A 122 -13.39 -3.02 23.56
N HIS A 123 -14.26 -2.11 23.13
CA HIS A 123 -14.91 -1.13 24.01
C HIS A 123 -16.17 -1.68 24.69
N LEU A 124 -16.85 -2.64 24.07
CA LEU A 124 -18.15 -3.14 24.55
C LEU A 124 -18.05 -4.30 25.55
N MET A 125 -17.06 -5.18 25.39
CA MET A 125 -16.95 -6.39 26.21
C MET A 125 -15.50 -6.87 26.27
N ASP A 126 -15.04 -7.18 27.48
CA ASP A 126 -13.78 -7.89 27.69
C ASP A 126 -14.06 -9.38 27.99
N PHE A 127 -13.22 -10.26 27.47
CA PHE A 127 -13.33 -11.70 27.67
C PHE A 127 -12.24 -12.17 28.63
N HIS A 128 -12.61 -12.95 29.65
CA HIS A 128 -11.68 -13.52 30.61
C HIS A 128 -11.75 -15.05 30.61
N GLY A 129 -10.66 -15.68 30.20
CA GLY A 129 -10.58 -17.13 29.97
C GLY A 129 -9.18 -17.59 29.54
N PRO A 130 -8.98 -18.91 29.34
CA PRO A 130 -7.65 -19.49 29.10
C PRO A 130 -6.94 -19.03 27.82
N HIS A 131 -7.68 -18.52 26.83
CA HIS A 131 -7.17 -18.10 25.52
C HIS A 131 -7.37 -16.60 25.24
N ASP A 132 -7.61 -15.80 26.28
CA ASP A 132 -8.06 -14.42 26.10
C ASP A 132 -6.92 -13.43 26.15
N HIS A 133 -6.92 -12.48 25.21
CA HIS A 133 -6.17 -11.25 25.33
C HIS A 133 -6.78 -10.44 26.47
N GLN A 134 -6.36 -10.72 27.69
CA GLN A 134 -6.77 -9.94 28.84
C GLN A 134 -6.26 -8.51 28.63
N MET A 135 -7.14 -7.50 28.66
CA MET A 135 -6.68 -6.11 28.70
C MET A 135 -5.64 -5.92 29.81
N LEU A 136 -5.82 -6.60 30.95
CA LEU A 136 -4.89 -6.63 32.07
C LEU A 136 -3.51 -7.23 31.76
N LEU A 137 -3.35 -8.04 30.71
CA LEU A 137 -2.05 -8.58 30.28
C LEU A 137 -1.44 -7.79 29.12
N ALA A 138 -2.20 -6.90 28.49
CA ALA A 138 -1.69 -6.03 27.44
C ALA A 138 -0.83 -4.91 28.05
N THR A 139 0.49 -4.96 27.86
CA THR A 139 1.43 -3.96 28.40
C THR A 139 1.07 -2.53 28.03
N GLU A 140 0.47 -2.32 26.85
CA GLU A 140 0.01 -1.03 26.37
C GLU A 140 -1.12 -0.42 27.25
N SER A 141 -1.96 -1.26 27.87
CA SER A 141 -3.04 -0.80 28.74
C SER A 141 -2.55 -0.43 30.14
N HIS A 142 -1.40 -0.96 30.56
CA HIS A 142 -0.89 -0.81 31.92
C HIS A 142 -0.60 0.64 32.28
N ILE A 143 -0.13 1.44 31.31
CA ILE A 143 0.14 2.86 31.56
C ILE A 143 -1.16 3.61 31.84
N GLN A 144 -2.24 3.29 31.14
CA GLN A 144 -3.55 3.91 31.38
C GLN A 144 -4.10 3.52 32.75
N ILE A 145 -3.89 2.26 33.18
CA ILE A 145 -4.29 1.79 34.50
C ILE A 145 -3.50 2.52 35.59
N LEU A 146 -2.17 2.60 35.45
CA LEU A 146 -1.31 3.35 36.37
C LEU A 146 -1.68 4.83 36.43
N ASP A 147 -1.96 5.44 35.28
CA ASP A 147 -2.35 6.84 35.19
C ASP A 147 -3.70 7.14 35.84
N ARG A 148 -4.60 6.16 35.94
CA ARG A 148 -5.84 6.33 36.72
C ARG A 148 -5.61 6.23 38.22
N LEU A 149 -4.62 5.44 38.65
CA LEU A 149 -4.28 5.27 40.06
C LEU A 149 -3.56 6.48 40.65
N VAL A 150 -2.89 7.27 39.82
CA VAL A 150 -2.13 8.45 40.22
C VAL A 150 -2.79 9.70 39.65
N ALA A 151 -3.25 10.59 40.53
CA ALA A 151 -3.76 11.89 40.10
C ALA A 151 -2.59 12.79 39.65
N PHE A 152 -2.18 12.67 38.38
CA PHE A 152 -1.10 13.46 37.79
C PHE A 152 -1.43 14.96 37.58
N GLY A 153 -2.66 15.40 37.89
CA GLY A 153 -3.07 16.79 37.78
C GLY A 153 -2.81 17.36 36.37
N SER A 154 -2.10 18.50 36.30
CA SER A 154 -1.73 19.13 35.01
C SER A 154 -0.49 18.52 34.35
N LEU A 155 0.36 17.77 35.06
CA LEU A 155 1.63 17.28 34.53
C LEU A 155 1.45 16.36 33.31
N ARG A 156 0.41 15.53 33.31
CA ARG A 156 0.09 14.67 32.16
C ARG A 156 -0.21 15.51 30.91
N ASN A 157 -1.04 16.53 31.05
CA ASN A 157 -1.39 17.41 29.94
C ASN A 157 -0.19 18.21 29.43
N GLU A 158 0.72 18.62 30.32
CA GLU A 158 1.99 19.27 29.93
C GLU A 158 2.91 18.31 29.17
N TYR A 159 3.03 17.07 29.64
CA TYR A 159 3.78 16.02 28.95
C TYR A 159 3.20 15.75 27.56
N ASP A 160 1.89 15.54 27.44
CA ASP A 160 1.22 15.24 26.17
C ASP A 160 1.41 16.40 25.16
N LYS A 161 1.33 17.65 25.62
CA LYS A 161 1.63 18.82 24.78
C LYS A 161 3.08 18.82 24.28
N GLY A 162 4.05 18.65 25.19
CA GLY A 162 5.46 18.64 24.84
C GLY A 162 5.84 17.48 23.92
N TYR A 163 5.24 16.30 24.15
CA TYR A 163 5.46 15.12 23.32
C TYR A 163 4.89 15.31 21.91
N ASN A 164 3.68 15.86 21.78
CA ASN A 164 3.06 16.15 20.48
C ASN A 164 3.84 17.21 19.68
N GLU A 165 4.40 18.21 20.36
CA GLU A 165 5.27 19.20 19.71
C GLU A 165 6.57 18.56 19.24
N TYR A 166 7.20 17.74 20.08
CA TYR A 166 8.42 17.00 19.74
C TYR A 166 8.21 16.08 18.53
N THR A 167 7.13 15.28 18.51
CA THR A 167 6.85 14.36 17.39
C THR A 167 6.62 15.12 16.09
N LYS A 168 5.90 16.25 16.13
CA LYS A 168 5.69 17.12 14.97
C LYS A 168 7.01 17.69 14.43
N ILE A 169 7.86 18.23 15.30
CA ILE A 169 9.18 18.77 14.91
C ILE A 169 10.06 17.66 14.34
N ARG A 170 10.03 16.47 14.94
CA ARG A 170 10.80 15.31 14.47
C ARG A 170 10.37 14.86 13.08
N GLN A 171 9.06 14.87 12.80
CA GLN A 171 8.53 14.54 11.49
C GLN A 171 8.98 15.56 10.43
N GLN A 172 8.85 16.86 10.72
CA GLN A 172 9.33 17.94 9.85
C GLN A 172 10.83 17.84 9.57
N LEU A 173 11.63 17.49 10.58
CA LEU A 173 13.07 17.31 10.45
C LEU A 173 13.41 16.14 9.52
N ASN A 174 12.68 15.03 9.59
CA ASN A 174 12.87 13.90 8.68
C ASN A 174 12.50 14.29 7.24
N GLU A 175 11.37 14.96 7.03
CA GLU A 175 10.95 15.44 5.71
C GLU A 175 12.00 16.38 5.08
N LEU A 176 12.56 17.31 5.87
CA LEU A 176 13.63 18.20 5.41
C LEU A 176 14.92 17.46 5.07
N ARG A 177 15.28 16.40 5.81
CA ARG A 177 16.45 15.57 5.50
C ARG A 177 16.28 14.82 4.19
N ASP A 178 15.10 14.25 3.96
CA ASP A 178 14.81 13.53 2.73
C ASP A 178 14.85 14.47 1.52
N LEU A 179 14.26 15.67 1.65
CA LEU A 179 14.33 16.74 0.65
C LEU A 179 15.77 17.19 0.35
N SER A 180 16.62 17.32 1.38
CA SER A 180 18.04 17.67 1.20
C SER A 180 18.78 16.61 0.38
N SER A 181 18.57 15.33 0.71
CA SER A 181 19.21 14.21 0.01
C SER A 181 18.85 14.18 -1.49
N SER A 182 17.59 14.45 -1.81
CA SER A 182 17.12 14.50 -3.19
C SER A 182 17.70 15.70 -3.96
N ARG A 183 17.80 16.86 -3.31
CA ARG A 183 18.39 18.07 -3.91
C ARG A 183 19.86 17.91 -4.23
N ASP A 184 20.66 17.32 -3.34
CA ASP A 184 22.10 17.14 -3.59
C ASP A 184 22.35 16.28 -4.83
N ARG A 185 21.55 15.21 -5.02
CA ARG A 185 21.61 14.37 -6.24
C ARG A 185 21.22 15.12 -7.51
N GLU A 186 20.21 15.98 -7.42
CA GLU A 186 19.76 16.79 -8.55
C GLU A 186 20.81 17.84 -8.95
N ILE A 187 21.45 18.48 -7.97
CA ILE A 187 22.56 19.40 -8.18
C ILE A 187 23.73 18.67 -8.86
N ASP A 188 24.12 17.49 -8.37
CA ASP A 188 25.21 16.71 -8.96
C ASP A 188 24.92 16.34 -10.43
N LEU A 189 23.70 15.88 -10.72
CA LEU A 189 23.27 15.54 -12.08
C LEU A 189 23.33 16.75 -13.02
N LEU A 190 22.72 17.87 -12.63
CA LEU A 190 22.71 19.09 -13.43
C LEU A 190 24.12 19.65 -13.62
N SER A 191 24.95 19.61 -12.58
CA SER A 191 26.35 20.06 -12.65
C SER A 191 27.16 19.21 -13.61
N HIS A 192 26.93 17.90 -13.65
CA HIS A 192 27.57 17.01 -14.62
C HIS A 192 27.13 17.33 -16.05
N GLN A 193 25.82 17.50 -16.28
CA GLN A 193 25.26 17.85 -17.59
C GLN A 193 25.78 19.20 -18.10
N VAL A 194 25.87 20.22 -17.24
CA VAL A 194 26.44 21.51 -17.60
C VAL A 194 27.90 21.37 -17.99
N LYS A 195 28.71 20.62 -17.23
CA LYS A 195 30.12 20.36 -17.58
C LYS A 195 30.28 19.62 -18.91
N GLU A 196 29.43 18.65 -19.21
CA GLU A 196 29.45 17.96 -20.51
C GLU A 196 29.14 18.92 -21.66
N LEU A 197 28.16 19.80 -21.48
CA LEU A 197 27.82 20.82 -22.48
C LEU A 197 28.92 21.86 -22.65
N GLU A 198 29.60 22.28 -21.58
CA GLU A 198 30.73 23.23 -21.65
C GLU A 198 31.98 22.63 -22.33
N GLN A 199 32.20 21.32 -22.22
CA GLN A 199 33.32 20.65 -22.90
C GLN A 199 33.18 20.65 -24.42
N VAL A 200 31.95 20.67 -24.92
CA VAL A 200 31.67 20.76 -26.35
C VAL A 200 31.38 22.21 -26.67
N SER A 201 32.37 22.94 -27.20
CA SER A 201 32.19 24.31 -27.66
C SER A 201 31.31 24.35 -28.92
N LEU A 202 30.00 24.16 -28.78
CA LEU A 202 29.04 24.16 -29.86
C LEU A 202 28.86 25.60 -30.39
N GLN A 203 29.60 25.97 -31.43
CA GLN A 203 29.31 27.19 -32.17
C GLN A 203 28.34 26.89 -33.31
N ASP A 204 27.29 27.71 -33.46
CA ASP A 204 26.25 27.53 -34.49
C ASP A 204 26.83 27.43 -35.92
N GLU A 205 27.96 28.11 -36.17
CA GLU A 205 28.63 28.15 -37.48
C GLU A 205 29.63 26.99 -37.70
N GLU A 206 30.10 26.35 -36.63
CA GLU A 206 31.13 25.30 -36.70
C GLU A 206 30.61 24.04 -37.41
N TYR A 207 29.35 23.67 -37.17
CA TYR A 207 28.72 22.53 -37.83
C TYR A 207 28.67 22.69 -39.35
N GLN A 208 28.32 23.88 -39.85
CA GLN A 208 28.28 24.15 -41.28
C GLN A 208 29.68 24.13 -41.89
N SER A 209 30.67 24.72 -41.22
CA SER A 209 32.07 24.70 -41.66
C SER A 209 32.64 23.28 -41.76
N LEU A 210 32.43 22.44 -40.74
CA LEU A 210 32.85 21.04 -40.74
C LEU A 210 32.17 20.24 -41.86
N LYS A 211 30.88 20.49 -42.12
CA LYS A 211 30.14 19.83 -43.20
C LYS A 211 30.66 20.23 -44.59
N GLU A 212 31.02 21.50 -44.79
CA GLU A 212 31.67 21.95 -46.01
C GLU A 212 33.06 21.32 -46.19
N GLN A 213 33.86 21.26 -45.12
CA GLN A 213 35.18 20.60 -45.15
C GLN A 213 35.06 19.11 -45.47
N GLN A 214 34.12 18.41 -44.84
CA GLN A 214 33.83 17.01 -45.12
C GLN A 214 33.49 16.82 -46.61
N THR A 215 32.60 17.66 -47.14
CA THR A 215 32.20 17.61 -48.56
C THR A 215 33.39 17.81 -49.50
N LYS A 216 34.27 18.78 -49.18
CA LYS A 216 35.50 19.02 -49.94
C LYS A 216 36.43 17.81 -49.92
N LEU A 217 36.65 17.21 -48.75
CA LEU A 217 37.52 16.03 -48.61
C LEU A 217 36.96 14.82 -49.35
N THR A 218 35.66 14.53 -49.25
CA THR A 218 35.01 13.43 -49.99
C THR A 218 35.10 13.64 -51.50
N ASN A 219 34.95 14.88 -51.98
CA ASN A 219 35.12 15.17 -53.41
C ASN A 219 36.58 15.01 -53.85
N ALA A 220 37.56 15.42 -53.03
CA ALA A 220 38.97 15.23 -53.32
C ALA A 220 39.36 13.75 -53.38
N GLU A 221 38.83 12.93 -52.46
CA GLU A 221 39.03 11.47 -52.45
C GLU A 221 38.44 10.82 -53.71
N ARG A 222 37.22 11.20 -54.10
CA ARG A 222 36.61 10.74 -55.36
C ARG A 222 37.43 11.12 -56.58
N LEU A 223 37.92 12.36 -56.64
CA LEU A 223 38.78 12.80 -57.74
C LEU A 223 40.06 11.97 -57.80
N PHE A 224 40.70 11.71 -56.66
CA PHE A 224 41.89 10.88 -56.55
C PHE A 224 41.63 9.45 -57.04
N GLU A 225 40.54 8.82 -56.59
CA GLU A 225 40.11 7.50 -57.07
C GLU A 225 39.87 7.48 -58.58
N CYS A 226 39.13 8.46 -59.12
CA CYS A 226 38.88 8.55 -60.56
C CYS A 226 40.16 8.76 -61.36
N THR A 227 41.10 9.59 -60.88
CA THR A 227 42.38 9.78 -61.56
C THR A 227 43.24 8.53 -61.56
N ASN A 228 43.25 7.77 -60.46
CA ASN A 228 43.95 6.49 -60.40
C ASN A 228 43.33 5.45 -61.34
N GLN A 229 41.99 5.37 -61.39
CA GLN A 229 41.28 4.51 -62.35
C GLN A 229 41.59 4.89 -63.80
N LEU A 230 41.60 6.19 -64.12
CA LEU A 230 42.00 6.68 -65.45
C LEU A 230 43.43 6.29 -65.78
N GLN A 231 44.37 6.45 -64.85
CA GLN A 231 45.76 6.04 -65.03
C GLN A 231 45.87 4.52 -65.27
N GLU A 232 45.11 3.71 -64.51
CA GLU A 232 45.06 2.26 -64.69
C GLU A 232 44.55 1.85 -66.09
N PHE A 233 43.51 2.51 -66.59
CA PHE A 233 43.00 2.29 -67.96
C PHE A 233 43.95 2.79 -69.07
N LEU A 234 44.77 3.81 -68.79
CA LEU A 234 45.67 4.40 -69.78
C LEU A 234 47.00 3.64 -69.91
N GLU A 235 47.57 3.16 -68.81
CA GLU A 235 48.96 2.66 -68.77
C GLU A 235 49.10 1.22 -68.26
N ASN A 236 48.32 0.80 -67.26
CA ASN A 236 48.68 -0.36 -66.42
C ASN A 236 47.80 -1.61 -66.60
N SER A 237 46.77 -1.57 -67.44
CA SER A 237 45.91 -2.71 -67.75
C SER A 237 46.36 -3.44 -69.02
N GLU A 238 46.15 -4.76 -69.10
CA GLU A 238 46.51 -5.61 -70.28
C GLU A 238 45.78 -5.23 -71.59
N ASN A 239 44.78 -4.34 -71.50
CA ASN A 239 44.09 -3.70 -72.62
C ASN A 239 44.15 -2.17 -72.51
N SER A 240 45.25 -1.63 -71.98
CA SER A 240 45.39 -0.20 -71.80
C SER A 240 45.34 0.53 -73.14
N ALA A 241 44.76 1.74 -73.14
CA ALA A 241 44.59 2.52 -74.36
C ALA A 241 45.94 2.80 -75.06
N SER A 242 47.01 2.99 -74.28
CA SER A 242 48.37 3.17 -74.81
C SER A 242 48.90 1.91 -75.51
N GLU A 243 48.63 0.71 -74.95
CA GLU A 243 49.04 -0.56 -75.56
C GLU A 243 48.23 -0.85 -76.84
N LEU A 244 46.92 -0.60 -76.83
CA LEU A 244 46.06 -0.73 -78.01
C LEU A 244 46.47 0.24 -79.13
N LEU A 245 46.76 1.51 -78.80
CA LEU A 245 47.28 2.48 -79.77
C LEU A 245 48.65 2.05 -80.32
N ARG A 246 49.54 1.52 -79.48
CA ARG A 246 50.85 1.00 -79.90
C ARG A 246 50.73 -0.21 -80.83
N LYS A 247 49.81 -1.14 -80.55
CA LYS A 247 49.48 -2.29 -81.42
C LYS A 247 48.91 -1.82 -82.77
N ALA A 248 48.03 -0.80 -82.79
CA ALA A 248 47.46 -0.24 -84.01
C ALA A 248 48.48 0.54 -84.87
N PHE A 249 49.44 1.24 -84.25
CA PHE A 249 50.49 1.98 -84.96
C PHE A 249 51.62 1.10 -85.52
N GLY A 250 51.84 -0.08 -84.94
CA GLY A 250 52.83 -1.06 -85.41
C GLY A 250 52.79 -1.34 -86.92
N PRO A 251 51.64 -1.74 -87.50
CA PRO A 251 51.52 -2.02 -88.93
C PRO A 251 51.63 -0.78 -89.84
N MET A 252 51.37 0.43 -89.33
CA MET A 252 51.57 1.68 -90.08
C MET A 252 53.05 2.06 -90.22
N LYS A 253 53.93 1.59 -89.33
CA LYS A 253 55.36 1.90 -89.36
C LYS A 253 56.15 1.05 -90.37
N THR A 254 55.52 0.01 -90.90
CA THR A 254 56.05 -0.92 -91.91
C THR A 254 55.50 -0.66 -93.33
N LEU A 255 54.68 0.37 -93.49
CA LEU A 255 54.34 1.00 -94.77
C LEU A 255 55.30 2.17 -95.04
#